data_AF-A0A022PFS9-F1
#
_entry.id   AF-A0A022PFS9-F1
#
_cell.length_a   1.000
_cell.length_b   1.000
_cell.length_c   1.000
_cell.angle_alpha   90.00
_cell.angle_beta   90.00
_cell.angle_gamma   90.00
#
_symmetry.space_group_name_H-M   'P 1'
#
loop_
_entity.id
_entity.type
_entity.pdbx_description
1 polymer ?
#
loop_
_entity_poly.entity_id
_entity_poly.type
_entity_poly.pdbx_seq_one_letter_code
_entity_poly.pdbx_strand_id
1 'polypeptide(L)'
;MTGQYPFLDILMHAYFNQDFDIISGPELDDVINDFLNDASQGMRKGLIEEINDLINSSEDVENTFDYHYHDVDVLPEVWNMTALEFLEHVSKKAQNFLNEHTEKDE
;
A
#
# COMPACT_ATOMS: atom_id res chain seq x y z
N MET A 1 -3.10 -1.18 -14.29
CA MET A 1 -4.30 -1.64 -13.55
C MET A 1 -4.97 -2.89 -14.15
N THR A 2 -4.86 -4.03 -13.47
CA THR A 2 -5.63 -5.25 -13.79
C THR A 2 -7.00 -5.29 -13.09
N GLY A 3 -7.24 -4.44 -12.09
CA GLY A 3 -8.44 -4.41 -11.27
C GLY A 3 -8.54 -5.58 -10.28
N GLN A 4 -7.47 -6.36 -10.12
CA GLN A 4 -7.42 -7.53 -9.25
C GLN A 4 -7.25 -7.15 -7.77
N TYR A 5 -6.60 -6.02 -7.51
CA TYR A 5 -6.27 -5.54 -6.16
C TYR A 5 -6.76 -4.09 -6.02
N PRO A 6 -8.08 -3.84 -5.97
CA PRO A 6 -8.63 -2.48 -6.04
C PRO A 6 -8.15 -1.53 -4.94
N PHE A 7 -7.84 -2.00 -3.72
CA PHE A 7 -7.34 -1.12 -2.66
C PHE A 7 -5.85 -0.83 -2.81
N LEU A 8 -5.05 -1.82 -3.23
CA LEU A 8 -3.65 -1.61 -3.59
C LEU A 8 -3.51 -0.75 -4.86
N ASP A 9 -4.39 -0.92 -5.85
CA ASP A 9 -4.49 -0.08 -7.04
C ASP A 9 -4.72 1.40 -6.65
N ILE A 10 -5.63 1.67 -5.71
CA ILE A 10 -5.86 3.04 -5.20
C ILE A 10 -4.61 3.57 -4.51
N LEU A 11 -3.98 2.79 -3.64
CA LEU A 11 -2.76 3.23 -2.96
C LEU A 11 -1.69 3.62 -3.99
N MET A 12 -1.39 2.72 -4.94
CA MET A 12 -0.32 2.89 -5.91
C MET A 12 -0.58 4.00 -6.91
N HIS A 13 -1.81 4.15 -7.42
CA HIS A 13 -2.09 5.13 -8.46
C HIS A 13 -2.57 6.49 -7.94
N ALA A 14 -3.18 6.55 -6.76
CA ALA A 14 -3.71 7.79 -6.22
C ALA A 14 -2.76 8.47 -5.21
N TYR A 15 -2.00 7.70 -4.42
CA TYR A 15 -1.15 8.26 -3.36
C TYR A 15 0.33 8.24 -3.74
N PHE A 16 0.82 7.15 -4.36
CA PHE A 16 2.17 7.10 -4.95
C PHE A 16 2.22 7.79 -6.34
N ASN A 17 1.68 8.99 -6.39
CA ASN A 17 1.65 9.84 -7.59
C ASN A 17 2.89 10.75 -7.67
N GLN A 18 3.07 11.45 -8.79
CA GLN A 18 4.22 12.35 -9.01
C GLN A 18 4.39 13.48 -7.96
N ASP A 19 3.29 13.93 -7.36
CA ASP A 19 3.25 15.06 -6.41
C ASP A 19 3.16 14.60 -4.94
N PHE A 20 3.47 13.33 -4.64
CA PHE A 20 3.31 12.74 -3.30
C PHE A 20 4.06 13.53 -2.22
N ASP A 21 5.24 14.08 -2.53
CA ASP A 21 6.11 14.80 -1.60
C ASP A 21 5.53 16.16 -1.20
N ILE A 22 4.67 16.73 -2.05
CA ILE A 22 3.94 17.97 -1.81
C ILE A 22 2.62 17.68 -1.06
N ILE A 23 1.92 16.61 -1.43
CA ILE A 23 0.58 16.30 -0.93
C ILE A 23 0.63 15.60 0.43
N SER A 24 1.36 14.49 0.51
CA SER A 24 1.41 13.62 1.68
C SER A 24 2.68 13.89 2.51
N GLY A 25 3.83 14.01 1.84
CA GLY A 25 5.14 14.23 2.46
C GLY A 25 6.24 13.38 1.80
N PRO A 26 7.52 13.71 2.02
CA PRO A 26 8.64 13.09 1.32
C PRO A 26 8.97 11.67 1.79
N GLU A 27 8.52 11.27 2.97
CA GLU A 27 8.81 9.95 3.51
C GLU A 27 7.76 8.93 3.04
N LEU A 28 8.18 7.68 2.81
CA LEU A 28 7.28 6.57 2.46
C LEU A 28 6.07 6.49 3.41
N ASP A 29 6.37 6.67 4.69
CA ASP A 29 5.42 6.58 5.77
C ASP A 29 4.38 7.69 5.74
N ASP A 30 4.72 8.86 5.20
CA ASP A 30 3.78 9.97 5.05
C ASP A 30 2.69 9.59 4.02
N VAL A 31 3.09 9.06 2.87
CA VAL A 31 2.18 8.60 1.80
C VAL A 31 1.24 7.49 2.28
N ILE A 32 1.80 6.48 2.96
CA ILE A 32 1.00 5.36 3.49
C ILE A 32 0.02 5.86 4.56
N ASN A 33 0.48 6.72 5.47
CA ASN A 33 -0.37 7.26 6.54
C ASN A 33 -1.50 8.12 5.97
N ASP A 34 -1.24 8.90 4.92
CA ASP A 34 -2.25 9.72 4.24
C ASP A 34 -3.39 8.86 3.68
N PHE A 35 -3.06 7.80 2.94
CA PHE A 35 -4.06 6.80 2.50
C PHE A 35 -4.81 6.19 3.68
N LEU A 36 -4.10 5.75 4.72
CA LEU A 36 -4.72 5.07 5.85
C LEU A 36 -5.67 6.00 6.61
N ASN A 37 -5.35 7.28 6.76
CA ASN A 37 -6.23 8.25 7.41
C ASN A 37 -7.56 8.41 6.67
N ASP A 38 -7.53 8.46 5.33
CA ASP A 38 -8.71 8.63 4.50
C ASP A 38 -9.49 7.32 4.26
N ALA A 39 -8.81 6.17 4.30
CA ALA A 39 -9.39 4.87 4.06
C ALA A 39 -10.40 4.47 5.16
N SER A 40 -11.55 3.92 4.75
CA SER A 40 -12.47 3.28 5.70
C SER A 40 -11.86 2.03 6.34
N GLN A 41 -12.39 1.59 7.49
CA GLN A 41 -11.94 0.35 8.13
C GLN A 41 -12.02 -0.87 7.18
N GLY A 42 -13.05 -0.92 6.33
CA GLY A 42 -13.21 -1.98 5.33
C GLY A 42 -12.12 -1.94 4.25
N MET A 43 -11.77 -0.76 3.77
CA MET A 43 -10.66 -0.59 2.80
C MET A 43 -9.32 -1.01 3.39
N ARG A 44 -9.04 -0.65 4.65
CA ARG A 44 -7.78 -1.05 5.32
C ARG A 44 -7.67 -2.57 5.46
N LYS A 45 -8.76 -3.25 5.83
CA LYS A 45 -8.79 -4.73 5.89
C LYS A 45 -8.63 -5.36 4.51
N GLY A 46 -9.34 -4.83 3.52
CA GLY A 46 -9.23 -5.30 2.13
C GLY A 46 -7.81 -5.11 1.57
N LEU A 47 -7.14 -3.99 1.86
CA LEU A 47 -5.74 -3.78 1.46
C LEU A 47 -4.82 -4.86 2.04
N ILE A 48 -4.99 -5.20 3.32
CA ILE A 48 -4.20 -6.26 3.97
C ILE A 48 -4.46 -7.62 3.30
N GLU A 49 -5.73 -7.94 3.01
CA GLU A 49 -6.11 -9.18 2.31
C GLU A 49 -5.49 -9.24 0.91
N GLU A 50 -5.60 -8.16 0.12
CA GLU A 50 -5.03 -8.06 -1.23
C GLU A 50 -3.50 -8.22 -1.24
N ILE A 51 -2.81 -7.57 -0.29
CA ILE A 51 -1.35 -7.72 -0.13
C ILE A 51 -0.99 -9.17 0.19
N ASN A 52 -1.69 -9.79 1.14
CA ASN A 52 -1.44 -11.18 1.51
C ASN A 52 -1.72 -12.12 0.33
N ASP A 53 -2.77 -11.87 -0.45
CA ASP A 53 -3.09 -12.65 -1.63
C ASP A 53 -2.01 -12.51 -2.71
N LEU A 54 -1.54 -11.29 -2.99
CA LEU A 54 -0.43 -11.05 -3.93
C LEU A 54 0.82 -11.81 -3.46
N ILE A 55 1.25 -11.66 -2.22
CA ILE A 55 2.46 -12.32 -1.69
C ILE A 55 2.32 -13.85 -1.76
N ASN A 56 1.19 -14.41 -1.28
CA ASN A 56 1.03 -15.86 -1.14
C ASN A 56 0.76 -16.58 -2.47
N SER A 57 0.22 -15.88 -3.48
CA SER A 57 -0.06 -16.46 -4.80
C SER A 57 1.08 -16.28 -5.80
N SER A 58 2.08 -15.46 -5.47
CA SER A 58 3.22 -15.18 -6.34
C SER A 58 4.34 -16.21 -6.15
N GLU A 59 4.84 -16.79 -7.24
CA GLU A 59 6.14 -17.51 -7.23
C GLU A 59 7.31 -16.52 -7.10
N ASP A 60 7.14 -15.30 -7.64
CA ASP A 60 8.08 -14.20 -7.58
C ASP A 60 7.30 -12.90 -7.36
N VAL A 61 7.42 -12.34 -6.15
CA VAL A 61 6.67 -11.15 -5.72
C VAL A 61 7.11 -9.91 -6.49
N GLU A 62 8.40 -9.80 -6.80
CA GLU A 62 8.95 -8.62 -7.49
C GLU A 62 8.40 -8.56 -8.92
N ASN A 63 8.45 -9.67 -9.65
CA ASN A 63 7.89 -9.75 -11.00
C ASN A 63 6.37 -9.60 -11.03
N THR A 64 5.67 -10.13 -10.02
CA THR A 64 4.20 -10.00 -9.95
C THR A 64 3.81 -8.56 -9.66
N PHE A 65 4.51 -7.90 -8.73
CA PHE A 65 4.29 -6.49 -8.44
C PHE A 65 4.57 -5.61 -9.67
N ASP A 66 5.71 -5.80 -10.34
CA ASP A 66 6.06 -5.09 -11.57
C ASP A 66 4.99 -5.28 -12.67
N TYR A 67 4.49 -6.52 -12.85
CA TYR A 67 3.42 -6.79 -13.80
C TYR A 67 2.17 -5.91 -13.54
N HIS A 68 1.81 -5.69 -12.27
CA HIS A 68 0.64 -4.89 -11.91
C HIS A 68 0.90 -3.37 -11.92
N TYR A 69 2.12 -2.94 -11.55
CA TYR A 69 2.41 -1.56 -11.15
C TYR A 69 3.60 -0.91 -11.85
N HIS A 70 4.21 -1.51 -12.88
CA HIS A 70 5.31 -0.90 -13.63
C HIS A 70 4.99 0.48 -14.25
N ASP A 71 3.70 0.85 -14.35
CA ASP A 71 3.21 2.09 -14.94
C ASP A 71 2.85 3.18 -13.91
N VAL A 72 3.12 2.96 -12.62
CA VAL A 72 2.88 3.97 -11.56
C VAL A 72 3.97 5.04 -11.58
N ASP A 73 3.65 6.21 -11.03
CA ASP A 73 4.58 7.36 -11.04
C ASP A 73 5.77 7.15 -10.09
N VAL A 74 5.53 6.55 -8.93
CA VAL A 74 6.53 6.35 -7.89
C VAL A 74 6.49 4.91 -7.38
N LEU A 75 7.61 4.22 -7.54
CA LEU A 75 7.80 2.85 -7.10
C LEU A 75 8.64 2.80 -5.80
N PRO A 76 8.52 1.73 -5.00
CA PRO A 76 9.20 1.61 -3.71
C PRO A 76 10.74 1.70 -3.76
N GLU A 77 11.38 1.52 -4.92
CA GLU A 77 12.83 1.59 -5.04
C GLU A 77 13.39 2.99 -4.74
N VAL A 78 12.58 4.06 -4.81
CA VAL A 78 13.04 5.40 -4.41
C VAL A 78 13.39 5.48 -2.92
N TRP A 79 12.83 4.58 -2.10
CA TRP A 79 13.18 4.39 -0.69
C TRP A 79 14.11 3.19 -0.45
N ASN A 80 14.72 2.62 -1.51
CA ASN A 80 15.58 1.43 -1.47
C ASN A 80 14.90 0.18 -0.90
N MET A 81 13.61 0.00 -1.16
CA MET A 81 12.85 -1.19 -0.76
C MET A 81 12.55 -2.08 -1.95
N THR A 82 12.55 -3.39 -1.73
CA THR A 82 11.95 -4.32 -2.70
C THR A 82 10.42 -4.26 -2.63
N ALA A 83 9.73 -4.81 -3.64
CA ALA A 83 8.28 -4.91 -3.63
C ALA A 83 7.77 -5.71 -2.42
N LEU A 84 8.42 -6.84 -2.09
CA LEU A 84 8.06 -7.62 -0.91
C LEU A 84 8.20 -6.80 0.39
N GLU A 85 9.33 -6.13 0.60
CA GLU A 85 9.55 -5.30 1.78
C GLU A 85 8.51 -4.18 1.89
N PHE A 86 8.20 -3.55 0.76
CA PHE A 86 7.17 -2.51 0.68
C PHE A 86 5.78 -3.03 1.07
N LEU A 87 5.36 -4.15 0.46
CA LEU A 87 4.06 -4.76 0.71
C LEU A 87 3.91 -5.19 2.18
N GLU A 88 4.92 -5.85 2.74
CA GLU A 88 4.92 -6.24 4.16
C GLU A 88 4.84 -5.02 5.09
N HIS A 89 5.54 -3.95 4.75
CA HIS A 89 5.52 -2.71 5.53
C HIS A 89 4.16 -2.02 5.48
N VAL A 90 3.55 -1.90 4.30
CA VAL A 90 2.19 -1.36 4.13
C VAL A 90 1.17 -2.18 4.92
N SER A 91 1.22 -3.51 4.80
CA SER A 91 0.31 -4.43 5.51
C SER A 91 0.43 -4.27 7.03
N LYS A 92 1.67 -4.23 7.54
CA LYS A 92 1.95 -4.00 8.97
C LYS A 92 1.42 -2.65 9.45
N LYS A 93 1.61 -1.58 8.67
CA LYS A 93 1.07 -0.25 9.00
C LYS A 93 -0.45 -0.23 9.02
N ALA A 94 -1.10 -0.81 8.02
CA ALA A 94 -2.55 -0.92 7.97
C ALA A 94 -3.10 -1.69 9.20
N GLN A 95 -2.44 -2.79 9.58
CA GLN A 95 -2.82 -3.57 10.76
C GLN A 95 -2.63 -2.78 12.06
N ASN A 96 -1.51 -2.08 12.22
CA ASN A 96 -1.27 -1.24 13.39
C ASN A 96 -2.30 -0.12 13.50
N PHE A 97 -2.61 0.55 12.39
CA PHE A 97 -3.63 1.59 12.33
C PHE A 97 -5.00 1.05 12.78
N LEU A 98 -5.38 -0.14 12.30
CA LEU A 98 -6.60 -0.80 12.72
C LEU A 98 -6.62 -1.09 14.22
N ASN A 99 -5.52 -1.58 14.79
CA ASN A 99 -5.43 -1.89 16.21
C ASN A 99 -5.59 -0.61 17.06
N GLU A 100 -4.88 0.46 16.73
CA GLU A 100 -4.93 1.74 17.45
C GLU A 100 -6.31 2.43 17.42
N HIS A 101 -7.11 2.16 16.39
CA HIS A 101 -8.42 2.77 16.19
C HIS A 101 -9.60 1.84 16.51
N THR A 102 -9.35 0.56 16.80
CA THR A 102 -10.37 -0.35 17.33
C THR A 102 -10.54 -0.14 18.84
N GLU A 103 -9.48 0.26 19.55
CA GLU A 103 -9.52 0.54 21.01
C GLU A 103 -10.31 1.80 21.41
N LYS A 104 -10.77 2.62 20.45
CA LYS A 104 -11.53 3.86 20.75
C LYS A 104 -13.05 3.66 20.77
N ASP A 105 -13.54 2.49 20.33
CA ASP A 105 -14.97 2.19 20.21
C ASP A 105 -15.45 1.08 21.19
N GLU A 106 -14.62 0.67 22.16
CA GLU A 106 -15.00 -0.15 23.34
C GLU A 106 -15.09 0.68 24.62
#